data_AF-U6CWS9-F1
#
_entry.id   AF-U6CWS9-F1
#
_cell.length_a   1.000
_cell.length_b   1.000
_cell.length_c   1.000
_cell.angle_alpha   90.00
_cell.angle_beta   90.00
_cell.angle_gamma   90.00
#
_symmetry.space_group_name_H-M   'P 1'
#
loop_
_entity.id
_entity.type
_entity.pdbx_description
1 polymer ?
#
loop_
_entity_poly.entity_id
_entity_poly.type
_entity_poly.pdbx_seq_one_letter_code
_entity_poly.pdbx_strand_id
1 'polypeptide(L)' 'AAGRSLYFGGNRLRSTQVATQVVLNVPETRVSRLDNGLRVASEDSGISTCTVGLWIDAGSRYENEKNNGTAHFLEHMAFK' A
#
# COMPACT_ATOMS: atom_id res chain seq x y z
N ALA A 1 -40.07 -20.55 41.74
CA ALA A 1 -39.54 -21.26 40.56
C ALA A 1 -38.93 -20.25 39.59
N ALA A 2 -37.62 -20.37 39.36
CA ALA A 2 -36.80 -19.82 38.28
C ALA A 2 -37.02 -18.36 37.79
N GLY A 3 -36.23 -17.43 38.34
CA GLY A 3 -35.86 -16.19 37.64
C GLY A 3 -34.67 -16.46 36.71
N ARG A 4 -34.88 -16.47 35.38
CA ARG A 4 -33.79 -16.58 34.39
C ARG A 4 -33.14 -15.21 34.21
N SER A 5 -31.95 -15.05 34.80
CA SER A 5 -31.02 -13.98 34.43
C SER A 5 -30.59 -14.19 32.98
N LEU A 6 -30.94 -13.24 32.11
CA LEU A 6 -30.48 -13.20 30.72
C LEU A 6 -29.04 -12.65 30.72
N TYR A 7 -28.06 -13.56 30.61
CA TYR A 7 -26.67 -13.21 30.35
C TYR A 7 -26.55 -12.58 28.96
N PHE A 8 -26.59 -11.25 28.87
CA PHE A 8 -26.17 -10.52 27.69
C PHE A 8 -24.64 -10.59 27.58
N GLY A 9 -24.14 -11.59 26.85
CA GLY A 9 -22.71 -11.79 26.59
C GLY A 9 -22.11 -10.63 25.78
N GLY A 10 -21.20 -9.89 26.40
CA GLY A 10 -20.47 -8.73 25.85
C GLY A 10 -19.38 -9.05 24.83
N ASN A 11 -19.62 -9.90 23.83
CA ASN A 11 -18.59 -10.34 22.88
C ASN A 11 -18.63 -9.64 21.49
N ARG A 12 -19.42 -8.57 21.32
CA ARG A 12 -19.61 -7.93 20.00
C ARG A 12 -18.58 -6.85 19.61
N LEU A 13 -17.56 -6.58 20.43
CA LEU A 13 -16.61 -5.46 20.20
C LEU A 13 -15.13 -5.89 20.10
N ARG A 14 -14.83 -7.19 20.13
CA ARG A 14 -13.44 -7.66 20.18
C ARG A 14 -12.70 -7.55 18.84
N SER A 15 -13.42 -7.60 17.70
CA SER A 15 -12.80 -7.55 16.37
C SER A 15 -12.31 -6.15 15.98
N THR A 16 -13.02 -5.10 16.40
CA THR A 16 -12.67 -3.71 16.07
C THR A 16 -11.41 -3.25 16.81
N GLN A 17 -11.21 -3.68 18.07
CA GLN A 17 -10.04 -3.30 18.85
C GLN A 17 -8.73 -3.88 18.30
N VAL A 18 -8.76 -5.12 17.80
CA VAL A 18 -7.58 -5.76 17.19
C VAL A 18 -7.19 -5.08 15.88
N ALA A 19 -8.16 -4.71 15.05
CA ALA A 19 -7.89 -3.98 13.81
C ALA A 19 -7.19 -2.63 14.07
N THR A 20 -7.63 -1.87 15.08
CA THR A 20 -6.98 -0.61 15.47
C THR A 20 -5.54 -0.84 15.97
N GLN A 21 -5.32 -1.87 16.78
CA GLN A 21 -3.97 -2.17 17.30
C GLN A 21 -2.99 -2.58 16.19
N VAL A 22 -3.45 -3.32 15.17
CA VAL A 22 -2.61 -3.73 14.04
C VAL A 22 -2.15 -2.53 13.22
N VAL A 23 -3.05 -1.58 12.95
CA VAL A 23 -2.72 -0.37 12.19
C VAL A 23 -1.67 0.49 12.92
N LEU A 24 -1.68 0.52 14.25
CA LEU A 24 -0.70 1.28 15.05
C LEU A 24 0.73 0.69 15.03
N ASN A 25 0.88 -0.59 14.68
CA ASN A 25 2.18 -1.28 14.69
C ASN A 25 2.84 -1.38 13.30
N VAL A 26 2.29 -0.72 12.27
CA VAL A 26 2.90 -0.64 10.93
C VAL A 26 3.91 0.51 10.92
N PRO A 27 5.15 0.31 10.41
CA PRO A 27 6.09 1.41 10.28
C PRO A 27 5.54 2.55 9.43
N GLU A 28 5.87 3.80 9.76
CA GLU A 28 5.40 4.95 9.00
C GLU A 28 6.09 5.02 7.63
N THR A 29 5.30 5.18 6.56
CA THR A 29 5.85 5.53 5.25
C THR A 29 6.26 7.01 5.22
N ARG A 30 7.56 7.30 5.21
CA ARG A 30 8.08 8.66 5.06
C ARG A 30 8.04 9.10 3.60
N VAL A 31 7.40 10.24 3.32
CA VAL A 31 7.35 10.83 1.98
C VAL A 31 8.14 12.13 1.93
N SER A 32 9.06 12.25 0.97
CA SER A 32 9.83 13.46 0.69
C SER A 32 9.81 13.80 -0.80
N ARG A 33 10.24 15.01 -1.16
CA ARG A 33 10.24 15.50 -2.54
C ARG A 33 11.58 16.20 -2.81
N LEU A 34 12.18 15.90 -3.97
CA LEU A 34 13.38 16.59 -4.46
C LEU A 34 13.02 17.90 -5.16
N ASP A 35 14.01 18.76 -5.38
CA ASP A 35 13.83 20.06 -6.05
C ASP A 35 13.27 19.93 -7.47
N ASN A 36 13.57 18.82 -8.17
CA ASN A 36 13.03 18.51 -9.50
C ASN A 36 11.58 17.97 -9.47
N GLY A 37 11.00 17.81 -8.28
CA GLY A 37 9.64 17.32 -8.08
C GLY A 37 9.48 15.81 -7.96
N LEU A 38 10.56 15.02 -8.04
CA LEU A 38 10.50 13.58 -7.78
C LEU A 38 10.09 13.30 -6.33
N ARG A 39 9.11 12.42 -6.13
CA ARG A 39 8.68 11.97 -4.80
C ARG A 39 9.45 10.72 -4.42
N VAL A 40 9.96 10.68 -3.20
CA VAL A 40 10.60 9.52 -2.59
C VAL A 40 9.75 9.08 -1.40
N ALA A 41 9.15 7.91 -1.51
CA ALA A 41 8.44 7.25 -0.42
C ALA A 41 9.29 6.08 0.08
N SER A 42 9.51 6.00 1.40
CA SER A 42 10.33 4.98 2.03
C SER A 42 9.70 4.50 3.33
N GLU A 43 9.76 3.19 3.59
CA GLU A 43 9.32 2.58 4.84
C GLU A 43 10.46 1.69 5.36
N ASP A 44 10.88 1.92 6.61
CA ASP A 44 11.93 1.13 7.25
C ASP A 44 11.29 0.07 8.16
N SER A 45 11.40 -1.19 7.77
CA SER A 45 10.91 -2.33 8.55
C SER A 45 12.00 -2.99 9.42
N GLY A 46 13.23 -2.46 9.46
CA GLY A 46 14.34 -2.98 10.26
C GLY A 46 14.94 -4.31 9.77
N ILE A 47 14.66 -4.70 8.53
CA ILE A 47 15.15 -5.95 7.92
C ILE A 47 16.39 -5.70 7.06
N SER A 48 17.17 -6.75 6.80
CA SER A 48 18.44 -6.67 6.06
C SER A 48 18.32 -6.65 4.54
N THR A 49 17.12 -6.84 3.99
CA THR A 49 16.83 -6.80 2.56
C THR A 49 15.91 -5.64 2.23
N CYS A 50 15.97 -5.14 1.00
CA CYS A 50 15.07 -4.09 0.56
C CYS A 50 14.61 -4.32 -0.88
N THR A 51 13.52 -3.65 -1.25
CA THR A 51 13.10 -3.49 -2.64
C THR A 51 13.05 -2.01 -2.94
N VAL A 52 13.65 -1.61 -4.05
CA VAL A 52 13.59 -0.25 -4.56
C VAL A 52 12.98 -0.31 -5.95
N GLY A 53 12.05 0.59 -6.24
CA GLY A 53 11.40 0.67 -7.54
C GLY A 53 11.12 2.11 -7.93
N LEU A 54 10.84 2.31 -9.21
CA LEU A 54 10.44 3.59 -9.78
C LEU A 54 9.03 3.45 -10.35
N TRP A 55 8.11 4.27 -9.86
CA TRP A 55 6.74 4.34 -10.36
C TRP A 55 6.57 5.62 -11.18
N ILE A 56 6.18 5.45 -12.44
CA ILE A 56 5.95 6.53 -13.38
C ILE A 56 4.45 6.54 -13.69
N ASP A 57 3.84 7.72 -13.67
CA ASP A 57 2.46 7.91 -14.13
C ASP A 57 2.44 7.93 -15.67
N ALA A 58 2.58 6.74 -16.25
CA ALA A 58 2.61 6.49 -17.69
C ALA A 58 2.02 5.10 -18.00
N GLY A 59 1.68 4.85 -19.27
CA GLY A 59 1.12 3.58 -19.73
C GLY A 59 0.22 3.76 -20.94
N SER A 60 -0.38 2.66 -21.43
CA SER A 60 -1.19 2.64 -22.67
C SER A 60 -2.37 3.62 -22.66
N ARG A 61 -2.90 3.98 -21.49
CA ARG A 61 -3.92 5.04 -21.35
C ARG A 61 -3.46 6.41 -21.88
N TYR A 62 -2.16 6.67 -21.87
CA TYR A 62 -1.55 7.91 -22.35
C TYR A 62 -1.08 7.82 -23.82
N GLU A 63 -1.35 6.70 -24.49
CA GLU A 63 -1.02 6.48 -25.90
C GLU A 63 -2.18 6.86 -26.82
N ASN A 64 -1.90 6.96 -28.12
CA ASN A 64 -2.84 7.16 -29.21
C ASN A 64 -2.60 6.13 -30.32
N GLU A 65 -3.43 6.18 -31.37
CA GLU A 65 -3.36 5.22 -32.47
C GLU A 65 -1.98 5.11 -33.14
N LYS A 66 -1.19 6.20 -33.16
CA LYS A 66 0.12 6.23 -33.83
C LYS A 66 1.24 5.63 -32.99
N ASN A 67 1.10 5.55 -31.66
CA ASN A 67 2.14 5.08 -30.74
C ASN A 67 1.66 4.01 -29.75
N ASN A 68 0.51 3.41 -30.02
CA ASN A 68 -0.03 2.32 -29.22
C ASN A 68 0.96 1.15 -29.13
N GLY A 69 1.21 0.67 -27.92
CA GLY A 69 2.15 -0.40 -27.61
C GLY A 69 3.56 0.09 -27.26
N THR A 70 3.82 1.40 -27.26
CA THR A 70 5.15 1.94 -26.90
C THR A 70 5.53 1.63 -25.46
N ALA A 71 4.60 1.72 -24.50
CA ALA A 71 4.85 1.42 -23.10
C ALA A 71 5.27 -0.04 -22.90
N HIS A 72 4.56 -0.97 -23.56
CA HIS A 72 4.91 -2.39 -23.53
C HIS A 72 6.24 -2.67 -24.25
N PHE A 73 6.47 -2.02 -25.39
CA PHE A 73 7.74 -2.11 -26.08
C PHE A 73 8.91 -1.62 -25.21
N LEU A 74 8.75 -0.46 -24.56
CA LEU A 74 9.76 0.11 -23.67
C LEU A 74 10.02 -0.77 -22.45
N GLU A 75 9.00 -1.42 -21.88
CA GLU A 75 9.18 -2.39 -20.79
C GLU A 75 10.12 -3.53 -21.21
N HIS A 76 9.94 -4.08 -22.42
CA HIS A 76 10.82 -5.12 -22.95
C HIS A 76 12.24 -4.63 -23.29
N MET A 77 12.40 -3.34 -23.57
CA MET A 77 13.71 -2.73 -23.85
C MET A 77 14.43 -2.26 -22.59
N ALA A 78 13.72 -1.94 -21.50
CA ALA A 78 14.31 -1.45 -20.26
C ALA A 78 15.14 -2.50 -19.52
N PHE A 79 14.89 -3.79 -19.80
CA PHE A 79 15.56 -4.93 -19.15
C PHE A 79 16.33 -5.82 -20.15
N LYS A 80 16.62 -5.31 -21.35
CA LYS A 80 17.47 -5.95 -22.35
C LYS A 80 18.80 -5.22 -22.46
#